data_AF-A0A424YKD3-F1
#
_entry.id   AF-A0A424YKD3-F1
#
_cell.length_a   1.000
_cell.length_b   1.000
_cell.length_c   1.000
_cell.angle_alpha   90.00
_cell.angle_beta   90.00
_cell.angle_gamma   90.00
#
_symmetry.space_group_name_H-M   'P 1'
#
loop_
_entity.id
_entity.type
_entity.pdbx_description
1 polymer ?
#
loop_
_entity_poly.entity_id
_entity_poly.type
_entity_poly.pdbx_seq_one_letter_code
_entity_poly.pdbx_strand_id
1 'polypeptide(L)' 'MGYYYTLLFAYQLFQGKKMTQKKCSICGEDAIGAQVYGCCGSYVCLEHADSNLRKLAPGEKLELGACYYLRFSE' A
#
# COMPACT_ATOMS: atom_id res chain seq x y z
N MET A 1 33.55 -23.35 -1.33
CA MET A 1 32.28 -23.29 -2.10
C MET A 1 31.07 -23.09 -1.17
N GLY A 2 31.07 -22.04 -0.30
CA GLY A 2 30.04 -21.89 0.74
C GLY A 2 29.38 -20.51 0.82
N TYR A 3 30.07 -19.44 0.42
CA TYR A 3 29.61 -18.06 0.61
C TYR A 3 28.55 -17.61 -0.43
N TYR A 4 28.48 -18.26 -1.59
CA TYR A 4 27.46 -17.96 -2.61
C TYR A 4 26.07 -18.49 -2.22
N TYR A 5 26.00 -19.63 -1.52
CA TYR A 5 24.73 -20.23 -1.11
C TYR A 5 24.01 -19.38 -0.04
N THR A 6 24.75 -18.81 0.90
CA THR A 6 24.21 -17.93 1.94
C THR A 6 23.65 -16.63 1.39
N LEU A 7 24.26 -16.07 0.33
CA LEU A 7 23.76 -14.86 -0.33
C LEU A 7 22.47 -15.12 -1.12
N LEU A 8 22.36 -16.26 -1.80
CA LEU A 8 21.12 -16.65 -2.51
C LEU A 8 19.94 -16.89 -1.55
N PHE A 9 20.18 -17.53 -0.40
CA PHE A 9 19.17 -17.71 0.64
C PHE A 9 18.71 -16.37 1.25
N ALA A 10 19.64 -15.44 1.49
CA ALA A 10 19.29 -14.10 1.94
C ALA A 10 18.45 -13.34 0.88
N TYR A 11 18.79 -13.48 -0.41
CA TYR A 11 18.03 -12.86 -1.50
C TYR A 11 16.61 -13.43 -1.64
N GLN A 12 16.42 -14.74 -1.49
CA GLN A 12 15.10 -15.37 -1.47
C GLN A 12 14.23 -14.96 -0.28
N LEU A 13 14.82 -14.65 0.88
CA LEU A 13 14.07 -14.15 2.04
C LEU A 13 13.61 -12.70 1.89
N PHE A 14 14.32 -11.87 1.10
CA PHE A 14 13.85 -10.51 0.76
C PHE A 14 12.67 -10.50 -0.22
N GLN A 15 12.42 -11.59 -0.96
CA GLN A 15 11.35 -11.70 -1.96
C GLN A 15 9.99 -12.17 -1.39
N GLY A 16 9.83 -12.27 -0.07
CA GLY A 16 8.70 -13.00 0.54
C GLY A 16 7.49 -12.19 1.00
N LYS A 17 7.57 -10.85 1.11
CA LYS A 17 6.40 -10.03 1.47
C LYS A 17 5.60 -9.72 0.22
N LYS A 18 4.90 -10.73 -0.28
CA LYS A 18 3.79 -10.54 -1.23
C LYS A 18 2.86 -9.51 -0.59
N MET A 19 2.88 -8.27 -1.08
CA MET A 19 1.87 -7.28 -0.72
C MET A 19 0.55 -7.92 -1.11
N THR A 20 -0.21 -8.44 -0.13
CA THR A 20 -1.59 -8.82 -0.35
C THR A 20 -2.25 -7.61 -0.97
N GLN A 21 -2.55 -7.68 -2.27
CA GLN A 21 -3.27 -6.64 -2.98
C GLN A 21 -4.55 -6.40 -2.19
N LYS A 22 -4.62 -5.23 -1.56
CA LYS A 22 -5.75 -4.92 -0.70
C LYS A 22 -6.90 -4.59 -1.62
N LYS A 23 -8.08 -5.13 -1.30
CA LYS A 23 -9.28 -4.85 -2.06
C LYS A 23 -9.99 -3.62 -1.49
N CYS A 24 -10.69 -2.91 -2.36
CA CYS A 24 -11.53 -1.79 -2.00
C CYS A 24 -12.64 -2.29 -1.08
N SER A 25 -12.84 -1.61 0.05
CA SER A 25 -13.85 -1.96 1.03
C SER A 25 -15.29 -1.71 0.55
N ILE A 26 -15.46 -1.04 -0.60
CA ILE A 26 -16.76 -0.65 -1.17
C ILE A 26 -17.16 -1.59 -2.31
N CYS A 27 -16.30 -1.78 -3.30
CA CYS A 27 -16.61 -2.57 -4.50
C CYS A 27 -15.79 -3.86 -4.67
N GLY A 28 -14.74 -4.08 -3.87
CA GLY A 28 -13.88 -5.27 -3.98
C GLY A 28 -12.82 -5.21 -5.08
N GLU A 29 -12.75 -4.14 -5.87
CA GLU A 29 -11.68 -3.88 -6.85
C GLU A 29 -10.30 -3.71 -6.17
N ASP A 30 -9.21 -3.70 -6.92
CA ASP A 30 -7.88 -3.45 -6.35
C ASP A 30 -7.77 -2.04 -5.76
N ALA A 31 -7.40 -1.98 -4.48
CA ALA A 31 -7.24 -0.72 -3.78
C ALA A 31 -5.92 -0.07 -4.20
N ILE A 32 -6.02 1.22 -4.50
CA ILE A 32 -4.88 2.05 -4.85
C ILE A 32 -4.17 2.58 -3.59
N GLY A 33 -4.86 2.57 -2.45
CA GLY A 33 -4.32 3.09 -1.21
C GLY A 33 -5.28 2.92 -0.04
N ALA A 34 -4.92 3.58 1.06
CA ALA A 34 -5.72 3.69 2.26
C ALA A 34 -6.06 5.16 2.54
N GLN A 35 -7.27 5.39 3.03
CA GLN A 35 -7.70 6.67 3.57
C GLN A 35 -8.24 6.48 4.99
N VAL A 36 -7.79 7.33 5.90
CA VAL A 36 -8.11 7.29 7.33
C VAL A 36 -8.65 8.66 7.73
N TYR A 37 -9.83 8.67 8.35
CA TYR A 37 -10.50 9.87 8.83
C TYR A 37 -10.66 9.76 10.35
N GLY A 38 -9.63 10.16 11.10
CA GLY A 38 -9.61 10.17 12.56
C GLY A 38 -9.77 8.78 13.19
N CYS A 39 -11.01 8.31 13.33
CA CYS A 39 -11.36 7.05 13.97
C CYS A 39 -11.51 5.85 13.01
N CYS A 40 -11.65 6.10 11.71
CA CYS A 40 -11.96 5.05 10.73
C CYS A 40 -10.94 5.04 9.59
N GLY A 41 -10.51 3.85 9.17
CA GLY A 41 -9.62 3.65 8.01
C GLY A 41 -10.18 2.63 7.04
N SER A 42 -10.05 2.90 5.74
CA SER A 42 -10.54 2.01 4.68
C SER A 42 -9.59 1.96 3.49
N TYR A 43 -9.59 0.84 2.79
CA TYR A 43 -8.86 0.67 1.52
C TYR A 43 -9.79 0.99 0.36
N VAL A 44 -9.32 1.79 -0.59
CA VAL A 44 -10.15 2.35 -1.67
C VAL A 44 -9.48 2.18 -3.02
N CYS A 45 -10.27 1.84 -4.04
CA CYS A 45 -9.84 1.82 -5.44
C CYS A 45 -9.86 3.23 -6.05
N LEU A 46 -9.43 3.38 -7.30
CA LEU A 46 -9.35 4.67 -7.98
C LEU A 46 -10.68 5.43 -8.02
N GLU A 47 -11.79 4.72 -8.20
CA GLU A 47 -13.12 5.34 -8.29
C GLU A 47 -13.66 5.80 -6.92
N HIS A 48 -13.35 5.05 -5.86
CA HIS A 48 -13.81 5.33 -4.49
C HIS A 48 -12.81 6.15 -3.66
N ALA A 49 -11.65 6.45 -4.22
CA ALA A 49 -10.60 7.21 -3.56
C ALA A 49 -10.93 8.70 -3.48
N ASP A 50 -10.67 9.28 -2.30
CA ASP A 50 -10.70 10.72 -2.10
C ASP A 50 -9.80 11.45 -3.12
N SER A 51 -10.22 12.64 -3.54
CA SER A 51 -9.47 13.48 -4.47
C SER A 51 -8.03 13.74 -3.99
N ASN A 52 -7.81 13.81 -2.68
CA ASN A 52 -6.46 13.96 -2.12
C ASN A 52 -5.60 12.72 -2.33
N LEU A 53 -6.16 11.52 -2.12
CA LEU A 53 -5.44 10.26 -2.34
C LEU A 53 -5.09 10.06 -3.82
N ARG A 54 -5.96 10.46 -4.74
CA ARG A 54 -5.75 10.35 -6.20
C ARG A 54 -4.63 11.24 -6.73
N LYS A 55 -4.35 12.35 -6.03
CA LYS A 55 -3.28 13.30 -6.41
C LYS A 55 -1.90 12.87 -5.92
N LEU A 56 -1.83 11.90 -5.01
CA LEU A 56 -0.56 11.40 -4.49
C LEU A 56 0.12 10.48 -5.50
N ALA A 57 1.44 10.61 -5.61
CA ALA A 57 2.24 9.67 -6.37
C ALA A 57 2.31 8.30 -5.64
N PRO A 58 2.61 7.20 -6.36
CA PRO A 58 2.76 5.89 -5.75
C PRO A 58 3.79 5.88 -4.61
N GLY A 59 3.39 5.45 -3.42
CA GLY A 59 4.23 5.45 -2.22
C GLY A 59 4.19 6.72 -1.38
N GLU A 60 3.51 7.78 -1.84
CA GLU A 60 3.36 8.99 -1.05
C GLU A 60 2.27 8.87 0.01
N LYS A 61 2.44 9.66 1.06
CA LYS A 61 1.45 9.84 2.12
C LYS A 61 1.16 11.32 2.32
N LEU A 62 -0.08 11.62 2.69
CA LEU A 62 -0.52 12.96 3.04
C LEU A 62 -1.24 12.93 4.38
N GLU A 63 -0.84 13.83 5.27
CA GLU A 63 -1.37 13.93 6.63
C GLU A 63 -1.99 15.32 6.79
N LEU A 64 -3.32 15.37 6.98
CA LEU A 64 -4.11 16.58 7.13
C LEU A 64 -4.79 16.57 8.50
N GLY A 65 -3.99 16.81 9.54
CA GLY A 65 -4.46 16.77 10.93
C GLY A 65 -4.90 15.37 11.33
N ALA A 66 -6.20 15.17 11.53
CA ALA A 66 -6.77 13.88 11.88
C ALA A 66 -6.98 12.94 10.67
N CYS A 67 -6.81 13.44 9.44
CA CYS A 67 -7.00 12.67 8.21
C CYS A 67 -5.66 12.23 7.62
N TYR A 68 -5.55 10.98 7.23
CA TYR A 68 -4.33 10.39 6.65
C TYR A 68 -4.65 9.66 5.36
N TYR A 69 -3.87 9.92 4.31
CA TYR A 69 -3.98 9.30 3.01
C TYR A 69 -2.65 8.62 2.68
N LEU A 70 -2.69 7.39 2.22
CA LEU A 70 -1.52 6.60 1.85
C LEU A 70 -1.74 5.96 0.49
N ARG A 71 -0.96 6.36 -0.52
CA ARG A 71 -0.96 5.71 -1.83
C ARG A 71 0.02 4.54 -1.80
N PHE A 72 -0.44 3.35 -2.18
CA PHE A 72 0.47 2.21 -2.29
C PHE A 72 1.47 2.45 -3.41
N SER A 73 2.74 2.14 -3.14
CA SER A 73 3.72 1.89 -4.18
C SER A 73 3.27 0.64 -4.93
N GLU A 74 3.26 0.67 -6.27
CA GLU A 74 2.98 -0.50 -7.11
C GLU A 74 3.90 -1.69 -6.76
#